data_AF-A0A066ZRX9-F1
#
_entry.id   AF-A0A066ZRX9-F1
#
_cell.length_a   1.000
_cell.length_b   1.000
_cell.length_c   1.000
_cell.angle_alpha   90.00
_cell.angle_beta   90.00
_cell.angle_gamma   90.00
#
_symmetry.space_group_name_H-M   'P 1'
#
loop_
_entity.id
_entity.type
_entity.pdbx_description
1 polymer ?
#
loop_
_entity_poly.entity_id
_entity_poly.type
_entity_poly.pdbx_seq_one_letter_code
_entity_poly.pdbx_strand_id
1 'polypeptide(L)'
;MFARIFNLRTIELTFMNEMPIPAREAGRALFRDYLLDELVTMRLEGLDPALEERFNLSPDIWRRTLNYVILTKLSTFSINPFLEYKHLVRLRQIAILTFGEENTSMATLIQKAQDRGATILEDWLKQLNAALKKHKPD
;
A
#
# COMPACT_ATOMS: atom_id res chain seq x y z
N MET A 1 12.08 32.34 15.77
CA MET A 1 12.82 31.08 15.95
C MET A 1 11.99 29.97 15.31
N PHE A 2 12.31 29.61 14.07
CA PHE A 2 11.52 28.68 13.24
C PHE A 2 11.70 27.24 13.73
N ALA A 3 10.87 26.83 14.69
CA ALA A 3 10.75 25.43 15.06
C ALA A 3 9.86 24.71 14.04
N ARG A 4 10.51 24.24 12.97
CA ARG A 4 10.20 22.99 12.26
C ARG A 4 8.70 22.64 12.11
N ILE A 5 8.05 23.28 11.14
CA ILE A 5 6.87 22.74 10.47
C ILE A 5 7.34 21.60 9.55
N PHE A 6 7.81 20.50 10.14
CA PHE A 6 7.86 19.23 9.43
C PHE A 6 6.61 18.48 9.81
N ASN A 7 5.52 18.68 9.05
CA ASN A 7 4.52 17.63 8.93
C ASN A 7 5.25 16.44 8.29
N LEU A 8 5.86 15.59 9.11
CA LEU A 8 6.19 14.24 8.71
C LEU A 8 4.88 13.69 8.14
N ARG A 9 4.81 13.44 6.83
CA ARG A 9 3.67 12.73 6.25
C ARG A 9 3.52 11.47 7.08
N THR A 10 2.41 11.32 7.79
CA THR A 10 2.20 10.17 8.66
C THR A 10 2.20 8.94 7.74
N ILE A 11 3.19 8.07 7.87
CA ILE A 11 3.30 6.82 7.10
C ILE A 11 2.67 5.72 7.94
N GLU A 12 1.86 4.86 7.32
CA GLU A 12 1.32 3.69 7.98
C GLU A 12 2.41 2.62 8.23
N LEU A 13 2.86 2.51 9.47
CA LEU A 13 3.92 1.58 9.87
C LEU A 13 3.38 0.22 10.33
N THR A 14 2.07 0.07 10.55
CA THR A 14 1.46 -1.17 11.05
C THR A 14 1.93 -2.41 10.28
N PHE A 15 1.84 -2.37 8.95
CA PHE A 15 2.23 -3.50 8.10
C PHE A 15 3.73 -3.77 8.10
N MET A 16 4.56 -2.72 8.10
CA MET A 16 6.02 -2.89 8.19
C MET A 16 6.45 -3.49 9.53
N ASN A 17 5.73 -3.18 10.62
CA ASN A 17 5.99 -3.72 11.96
C ASN A 17 5.58 -5.19 12.08
N GLU A 18 4.47 -5.57 11.45
CA GLU A 18 3.98 -6.96 11.39
C GLU A 18 4.81 -7.87 10.47
N MET A 19 5.76 -7.31 9.73
CA MET A 19 6.56 -8.06 8.77
C MET A 19 7.42 -9.13 9.48
N PRO A 20 7.43 -10.38 8.97
CA PRO A 20 8.30 -11.43 9.50
C PRO A 20 9.76 -10.97 9.55
N ILE A 21 10.48 -11.32 10.62
CA ILE A 21 11.89 -10.95 10.82
C ILE A 21 12.75 -11.13 9.55
N PRO A 22 12.75 -12.30 8.86
CA PRO A 22 13.59 -12.49 7.68
C PRO A 22 13.23 -11.55 6.52
N ALA A 23 11.97 -11.09 6.44
CA ALA A 23 11.51 -10.20 5.38
C ALA A 23 11.80 -8.72 5.64
N ARG A 24 12.14 -8.31 6.87
CA ARG A 24 12.25 -6.89 7.24
C ARG A 24 13.29 -6.14 6.42
N GLU A 25 14.41 -6.76 6.07
CA GLU A 25 15.43 -6.11 5.25
C GLU A 25 14.96 -5.92 3.80
N ALA A 26 14.40 -6.98 3.21
CA ALA A 26 13.81 -6.92 1.88
C ALA A 26 12.68 -5.88 1.81
N GLY A 27 11.79 -5.85 2.80
CA GLY A 27 10.71 -4.87 2.88
C GLY A 27 11.20 -3.42 2.95
N ARG A 28 12.28 -3.16 3.72
CA ARG A 28 12.91 -1.82 3.76
C ARG A 28 13.52 -1.43 2.43
N ALA A 29 14.21 -2.35 1.76
CA ALA A 29 14.78 -2.11 0.43
C ALA A 29 13.67 -1.81 -0.58
N LEU A 30 12.63 -2.66 -0.63
CA LEU A 30 11.46 -2.47 -1.49
C LEU A 30 10.78 -1.12 -1.26
N PHE A 31 10.55 -0.73 -0.01
CA PHE A 31 9.89 0.53 0.31
C PHE A 31 10.68 1.76 -0.17
N ARG A 32 12.01 1.71 0.00
CA ARG A 32 12.92 2.82 -0.32
C ARG A 32 13.22 2.92 -1.81
N ASP A 33 13.50 1.79 -2.45
CA ASP A 33 14.17 1.75 -3.75
C ASP A 33 13.19 1.60 -4.93
N TYR A 34 11.95 1.15 -4.68
CA TYR A 34 10.98 0.85 -5.74
C TYR A 34 9.73 1.73 -5.67
N LEU A 35 9.20 2.11 -6.81
CA LEU A 35 7.95 2.83 -6.97
C LEU A 35 6.72 1.91 -6.79
N LEU A 36 5.54 2.51 -6.62
CA LEU A 36 4.31 1.77 -6.37
C LEU A 36 3.96 0.83 -7.53
N ASP A 37 4.13 1.30 -8.77
CA ASP A 37 3.89 0.53 -9.98
C ASP A 37 4.84 -0.67 -10.09
N GLU A 38 6.15 -0.48 -9.84
CA GLU A 38 7.14 -1.55 -9.83
C GLU A 38 6.80 -2.64 -8.79
N LEU A 39 6.36 -2.24 -7.59
CA LEU A 39 5.91 -3.18 -6.56
C LEU A 39 4.66 -3.96 -6.98
N VAL A 40 3.72 -3.30 -7.65
CA VAL A 40 2.50 -3.93 -8.17
C VAL A 40 2.84 -4.89 -9.30
N THR A 41 3.74 -4.52 -10.20
CA THR A 41 4.26 -5.40 -11.25
C THR A 41 4.91 -6.64 -10.63
N MET A 42 5.81 -6.46 -9.66
CA MET A 42 6.43 -7.61 -8.96
C MET A 42 5.40 -8.52 -8.28
N ARG A 43 4.32 -7.93 -7.75
CA ARG A 43 3.23 -8.68 -7.11
C ARG A 43 2.40 -9.49 -8.09
N LEU A 44 2.30 -9.07 -9.36
CA LEU A 44 1.50 -9.72 -10.40
C LEU A 44 2.31 -10.68 -11.25
N GLU A 45 3.55 -10.32 -11.59
CA GLU A 45 4.36 -10.99 -12.60
C GLU A 45 5.52 -11.79 -12.02
N GLY A 46 5.86 -11.58 -10.74
CA GLY A 46 7.00 -12.21 -10.07
C GLY A 46 8.10 -11.22 -9.74
N LEU A 47 9.05 -11.64 -8.91
CA LEU A 47 10.13 -10.77 -8.43
C LEU A 47 11.24 -10.59 -9.44
N ASP A 48 11.97 -9.49 -9.29
CA ASP A 48 13.26 -9.32 -9.93
C ASP A 48 14.23 -10.42 -9.44
N PRO A 49 14.85 -11.21 -10.34
CA PRO A 49 15.84 -12.23 -9.98
C PRO A 49 16.95 -11.71 -9.05
N ALA A 50 17.36 -10.45 -9.20
CA ALA A 50 18.38 -9.85 -8.34
C ALA A 50 17.91 -9.71 -6.87
N LEU A 51 16.61 -9.50 -6.63
CA LEU A 51 16.05 -9.49 -5.28
C LEU A 51 15.97 -10.91 -4.70
N GLU A 52 15.62 -11.90 -5.52
CA GLU A 52 15.55 -13.31 -5.09
C GLU A 52 16.93 -13.85 -4.71
N GLU A 53 17.98 -13.51 -5.48
CA GLU A 53 19.35 -13.89 -5.16
C GLU A 53 19.84 -13.20 -3.88
N ARG A 54 19.48 -11.92 -3.70
CA ARG A 54 19.89 -11.13 -2.54
C ARG A 54 19.19 -11.56 -1.25
N PHE A 55 17.91 -11.93 -1.32
CA PHE A 55 17.09 -12.26 -0.16
C PHE A 55 16.50 -13.65 -0.30
N ASN A 56 17.01 -14.59 0.50
CA ASN A 56 16.55 -15.97 0.54
C ASN A 56 15.20 -16.11 1.28
N LEU A 57 14.11 -15.67 0.66
CA LEU A 57 12.75 -15.74 1.20
C LEU A 57 11.89 -16.72 0.39
N SER A 58 10.95 -17.38 1.06
CA SER A 58 9.98 -18.23 0.36
C SER A 58 8.97 -17.39 -0.44
N PRO A 59 8.34 -17.96 -1.49
CA PRO A 59 7.33 -17.26 -2.28
C PRO A 59 6.18 -16.66 -1.45
N ASP A 60 5.72 -17.35 -0.41
CA ASP A 60 4.67 -16.84 0.49
C ASP A 60 5.13 -15.64 1.32
N ILE A 61 6.37 -15.68 1.81
CA ILE A 61 6.97 -14.57 2.55
C ILE A 61 7.14 -13.37 1.61
N TRP A 62 7.54 -13.61 0.36
CA TRP A 62 7.65 -12.56 -0.66
C TRP A 62 6.32 -11.90 -0.98
N ARG A 63 5.28 -12.69 -1.24
CA ARG A 63 3.92 -12.20 -1.49
C ARG A 63 3.43 -11.33 -0.32
N ARG A 64 3.67 -11.77 0.91
CA ARG A 64 3.30 -11.01 2.12
C ARG A 64 4.11 -9.72 2.25
N THR A 65 5.41 -9.78 1.99
CA THR A 65 6.31 -8.62 2.00
C THR A 65 5.83 -7.56 1.01
N LEU A 66 5.57 -7.94 -0.24
CA LEU A 66 5.05 -7.04 -1.26
C LEU A 66 3.72 -6.42 -0.85
N ASN A 67 2.77 -7.22 -0.36
CA ASN A 67 1.48 -6.70 0.11
C ASN A 67 1.68 -5.64 1.21
N TYR A 68 2.51 -5.92 2.20
CA TYR A 68 2.77 -5.01 3.31
C TYR A 68 3.45 -3.71 2.86
N VAL A 69 4.46 -3.82 1.99
CA VAL A 69 5.15 -2.65 1.44
C VAL A 69 4.21 -1.80 0.58
N ILE A 70 3.37 -2.42 -0.25
CA ILE A 70 2.42 -1.69 -1.08
C ILE A 70 1.39 -0.97 -0.21
N LEU A 71 0.82 -1.62 0.81
CA LEU A 71 -0.14 -1.00 1.73
C LEU A 71 0.47 0.19 2.48
N THR A 72 1.70 0.03 2.98
CA THR A 72 2.44 1.13 3.60
C THR A 72 2.73 2.25 2.58
N LYS A 73 3.11 1.94 1.35
CA LYS A 73 3.38 2.94 0.31
C LYS A 73 2.11 3.68 -0.13
N LEU A 74 0.96 3.01 -0.22
CA LEU A 74 -0.33 3.64 -0.50
C LEU A 74 -0.65 4.76 0.50
N SER A 75 -0.39 4.52 1.79
CA SER A 75 -0.62 5.51 2.86
C SER A 75 0.21 6.80 2.71
N THR A 76 1.29 6.78 1.91
CA THR A 76 2.15 7.95 1.68
C THR A 76 1.61 8.92 0.63
N PHE A 77 0.66 8.46 -0.21
CA PHE A 77 0.06 9.26 -1.26
C PHE A 77 -1.11 10.07 -0.73
N SER A 78 -1.23 11.32 -1.16
CA SER A 78 -2.42 12.11 -0.95
C SER A 78 -3.39 11.93 -2.12
N ILE A 79 -4.68 11.74 -1.83
CA ILE A 79 -5.72 11.72 -2.87
C ILE A 79 -5.95 13.15 -3.35
N ASN A 80 -5.33 13.51 -4.47
CA ASN A 80 -5.43 14.86 -5.02
C ASN A 80 -6.78 15.06 -5.78
N PRO A 81 -7.45 16.22 -5.63
CA PRO A 81 -8.68 16.53 -6.36
C PRO A 81 -8.60 16.43 -7.90
N PHE A 82 -7.39 16.56 -8.47
CA PHE A 82 -7.17 16.46 -9.93
C PHE A 82 -7.01 15.02 -10.44
N LEU A 83 -7.07 14.01 -9.55
CA LEU A 83 -7.05 12.62 -9.98
C LEU A 83 -8.34 12.25 -10.72
N GLU A 84 -8.21 11.92 -12.00
CA GLU A 84 -9.32 11.35 -12.77
C GLU A 84 -9.87 10.05 -12.15
N TYR A 85 -11.14 9.76 -12.42
CA TYR A 85 -11.83 8.56 -11.93
C TYR A 85 -11.05 7.26 -12.21
N LYS A 86 -10.43 7.13 -13.39
CA LYS A 86 -9.62 5.96 -13.76
C LYS A 86 -8.43 5.73 -12.81
N HIS A 87 -7.80 6.80 -12.32
CA HIS A 87 -6.70 6.71 -11.36
C HIS A 87 -7.20 6.25 -9.99
N LEU A 88 -8.35 6.77 -9.55
CA LEU A 88 -8.98 6.36 -8.30
C LEU A 88 -9.40 4.89 -8.34
N VAL A 89 -9.94 4.42 -9.46
CA VAL A 89 -10.28 3.00 -9.67
C VAL A 89 -9.02 2.14 -9.61
N ARG A 90 -7.91 2.58 -10.21
CA ARG A 90 -6.64 1.86 -10.15
C ARG A 90 -6.09 1.77 -8.72
N LEU A 91 -6.14 2.85 -7.94
CA LEU A 91 -5.76 2.84 -6.53
C LEU A 91 -6.60 1.86 -5.71
N ARG A 92 -7.92 1.81 -5.96
CA ARG A 92 -8.80 0.81 -5.34
C ARG A 92 -8.40 -0.61 -5.71
N GLN A 93 -8.11 -0.88 -7.00
CA GLN A 93 -7.69 -2.22 -7.44
C GLN A 93 -6.39 -2.66 -6.77
N ILE A 94 -5.43 -1.74 -6.59
CA ILE A 94 -4.17 -2.03 -5.87
C ILE A 94 -4.46 -2.37 -4.41
N ALA A 95 -5.35 -1.63 -3.74
CA ALA A 95 -5.75 -1.96 -2.37
C ALA A 95 -6.42 -3.35 -2.29
N ILE A 96 -7.35 -3.67 -3.20
CA ILE A 96 -8.00 -5.00 -3.26
C ILE A 96 -6.96 -6.12 -3.44
N LEU A 97 -6.06 -5.96 -4.42
CA LEU A 97 -4.98 -6.93 -4.73
C LEU A 97 -4.11 -7.24 -3.50
N THR A 98 -3.81 -6.22 -2.70
CA THR A 98 -2.86 -6.30 -1.59
C THR A 98 -3.49 -6.80 -0.30
N PHE A 99 -4.78 -6.55 -0.08
CA PHE A 99 -5.55 -7.20 0.97
C PHE A 99 -5.86 -8.68 0.67
N GLY A 100 -5.58 -9.15 -0.55
CA GLY A 100 -5.54 -10.57 -0.91
C GLY A 100 -6.90 -11.23 -1.15
N GLU A 101 -7.95 -10.44 -1.35
CA GLU A 101 -9.30 -10.95 -1.61
C GLU A 101 -9.87 -10.38 -2.90
N GLU A 102 -10.49 -11.24 -3.70
CA GLU A 102 -11.17 -10.85 -4.92
C GLU A 102 -12.53 -10.23 -4.60
N ASN A 103 -12.92 -9.20 -5.35
CA ASN A 103 -14.24 -8.56 -5.26
C ASN A 103 -14.61 -7.94 -3.89
N THR A 104 -13.62 -7.50 -3.13
CA THR A 104 -13.84 -6.84 -1.83
C THR A 104 -14.39 -5.41 -1.96
N SER A 105 -15.38 -5.08 -1.15
CA SER A 105 -15.96 -3.73 -1.09
C SER A 105 -15.04 -2.72 -0.39
N MET A 106 -15.18 -1.42 -0.67
CA MET A 106 -14.45 -0.38 0.08
C MET A 106 -14.71 -0.44 1.58
N ALA A 107 -15.94 -0.78 2.01
CA ALA A 107 -16.27 -0.90 3.43
C ALA A 107 -15.45 -2.02 4.10
N THR A 108 -15.28 -3.15 3.42
CA THR A 108 -14.47 -4.26 3.91
C THR A 108 -12.98 -3.91 3.98
N LEU A 109 -12.45 -3.17 2.99
CA LEU A 109 -11.05 -2.70 3.05
C LEU A 109 -10.81 -1.76 4.24
N ILE A 110 -11.75 -0.83 4.48
CA ILE A 110 -11.71 0.10 5.62
C ILE A 110 -11.75 -0.69 6.93
N GLN A 111 -12.68 -1.65 7.06
CA GLN A 111 -12.78 -2.48 8.26
C GLN A 111 -11.49 -3.26 8.52
N LYS A 112 -10.87 -3.83 7.48
CA LYS A 112 -9.60 -4.57 7.63
C LYS A 112 -8.44 -3.69 8.08
N ALA A 113 -8.36 -2.46 7.58
CA ALA A 113 -7.37 -1.50 8.06
C ALA A 113 -7.62 -1.18 9.54
N GLN A 114 -8.88 -0.96 9.91
CA GLN A 114 -9.29 -0.70 11.29
C GLN A 114 -8.98 -1.87 12.23
N ASP A 115 -9.29 -3.11 11.84
CA ASP A 115 -9.05 -4.32 12.65
C ASP A 115 -7.57 -4.56 12.93
N ARG A 116 -6.69 -4.07 12.06
CA ARG A 116 -5.24 -4.11 12.24
C ARG A 116 -4.67 -2.88 12.96
N GLY A 117 -5.50 -1.89 13.29
CA GLY A 117 -5.06 -0.62 13.87
C GLY A 117 -4.31 0.29 12.89
N ALA A 118 -4.45 0.07 11.58
CA ALA A 118 -3.80 0.84 10.53
C ALA A 118 -4.58 2.13 10.22
N THR A 119 -4.61 3.05 11.19
CA THR A 119 -5.46 4.26 11.18
C THR A 119 -5.19 5.20 10.00
N ILE A 120 -3.93 5.32 9.56
CA ILE A 120 -3.57 6.21 8.45
C ILE A 120 -4.07 5.64 7.14
N LEU A 121 -3.91 4.32 6.94
CA LEU A 121 -4.46 3.64 5.77
C LEU A 121 -5.98 3.64 5.79
N GLU A 122 -6.61 3.45 6.95
CA GLU A 122 -8.06 3.51 7.12
C GLU A 122 -8.61 4.86 6.63
N ASP A 123 -8.02 5.97 7.09
CA ASP A 123 -8.43 7.31 6.68
C ASP A 123 -8.15 7.57 5.20
N TRP A 124 -7.03 7.07 4.68
CA TRP A 124 -6.74 7.14 3.25
C TRP A 124 -7.79 6.39 2.41
N LEU A 125 -8.23 5.20 2.85
CA LEU A 125 -9.28 4.42 2.18
C LEU A 125 -10.64 5.13 2.23
N LYS A 126 -10.96 5.80 3.35
CA LYS A 126 -12.17 6.64 3.45
C LYS A 126 -12.12 7.80 2.44
N GLN A 127 -10.98 8.49 2.33
CA GLN A 127 -10.78 9.57 1.35
C GLN A 127 -10.91 9.06 -0.09
N LEU A 128 -10.28 7.92 -0.40
CA LEU A 128 -10.41 7.29 -1.71
C LEU A 128 -11.87 6.94 -2.04
N ASN A 129 -12.61 6.37 -1.08
CA ASN A 129 -14.03 6.04 -1.25
C ASN A 129 -14.88 7.29 -1.52
N ALA A 130 -14.62 8.38 -0.79
CA ALA A 130 -15.30 9.66 -1.01
C ALA A 130 -14.99 10.24 -2.40
N ALA A 131 -13.72 10.21 -2.82
CA ALA A 131 -13.30 10.68 -4.13
C ALA A 131 -13.92 9.86 -5.28
N LEU A 132 -14.01 8.54 -5.13
CA LEU A 132 -14.67 7.64 -6.08
C LEU A 132 -16.15 7.95 -6.25
N LYS A 133 -16.86 8.23 -5.15
CA LYS A 133 -18.28 8.61 -5.20
C LYS A 133 -18.49 9.96 -5.89
N LYS A 134 -17.58 10.92 -5.66
CA LYS A 134 -17.64 12.26 -6.25
C LYS A 134 -17.38 12.27 -7.76
N HIS A 135 -16.44 11.46 -8.23
CA HIS A 135 -16.00 11.46 -9.65
C HIS A 135 -16.65 10.34 -10.48
N LYS A 136 -17.64 9.62 -9.93
CA LYS A 136 -18.32 8.58 -10.68
C LYS A 136 -19.02 9.23 -11.89
N PRO A 137 -18.70 8.83 -13.13
CA PRO A 137 -19.44 9.31 -14.29
C PRO A 137 -20.90 8.84 -14.19
N ASP A 138 -21.82 9.68 -14.65
CA ASP A 138 -23.27 9.39 -14.72
C ASP A 138 -23.56 8.12 -15.54
#